data_AF-A0A965EVV6-F1
#
_entry.id   AF-A0A965EVV6-F1
#
_cell.length_a   1.000
_cell.length_b   1.000
_cell.length_c   1.000
_cell.angle_alpha   90.00
_cell.angle_beta   90.00
_cell.angle_gamma   90.00
#
_symmetry.space_group_name_H-M   'P 1'
#
loop_
_entity.id
_entity.type
_entity.pdbx_description
1 polymer ?
#
loop_
_entity_poly.entity_id
_entity_poly.type
_entity_poly.pdbx_seq_one_letter_code
_entity_poly.pdbx_strand_id
1 'polypeptide(L)'
;MNLIFALKSFVGQKRKLLFPLTVVCLFINAPLTAKRIERMISVDVIEERINGKIFSSRIEINNGSLKETWSIDGNPVDHDDYTKTRKEETIKEFDLEEHSNYKKRLEIYEFKQEQRIAATKKLIKSLIIDIEKVITQFKDHNITSYIRYSADTIPSEIEFLALSMQKLDQARHLATTDNKEFSCDEGDKMIATLEDYPAKLQKLFQQTVKYAIDQCTDSRQLKKLLDIVM
;
A
#
# COMPACT_ATOMS: atom_id res chain seq x y z
N MET A 1 -7.19 -8.16 -42.42
CA MET A 1 -7.05 -9.04 -43.60
C MET A 1 -7.01 -10.48 -43.09
N ASN A 2 -7.70 -11.40 -43.78
CA ASN A 2 -7.92 -12.83 -43.50
C ASN A 2 -9.31 -13.23 -42.98
N LEU A 3 -10.14 -13.53 -43.99
CA LEU A 3 -11.21 -14.52 -44.00
C LEU A 3 -10.78 -15.86 -43.39
N ILE A 4 -11.68 -16.52 -42.67
CA ILE A 4 -11.79 -17.99 -42.72
C ILE A 4 -13.28 -18.37 -42.79
N PHE A 5 -13.66 -18.84 -43.97
CA PHE A 5 -14.86 -19.61 -44.28
C PHE A 5 -14.73 -21.00 -43.66
N ALA A 6 -15.81 -21.52 -43.05
CA ALA A 6 -15.94 -22.95 -42.74
C ALA A 6 -17.23 -23.48 -43.39
N LEU A 7 -17.02 -24.13 -44.53
CA LEU A 7 -17.95 -25.05 -45.20
C LEU A 7 -18.07 -26.35 -44.40
N LYS A 8 -19.27 -26.91 -44.32
CA LYS A 8 -19.46 -28.36 -44.33
C LYS A 8 -20.76 -28.74 -45.05
N SER A 9 -20.56 -29.27 -46.24
CA SER A 9 -21.49 -30.02 -47.08
C SER A 9 -21.97 -31.32 -46.42
N PHE A 10 -23.17 -31.81 -46.77
CA PHE A 10 -23.34 -33.21 -47.18
C PHE A 10 -24.69 -33.51 -47.86
N VAL A 11 -24.59 -34.11 -49.06
CA VAL A 11 -25.47 -35.15 -49.67
C VAL A 11 -26.95 -34.80 -49.95
N GLY A 12 -27.51 -34.87 -51.15
CA GLY A 12 -27.14 -35.59 -52.37
C GLY A 12 -28.09 -36.77 -52.63
N GLN A 13 -29.16 -36.59 -53.42
CA GLN A 13 -29.78 -37.71 -54.13
C GLN A 13 -30.61 -37.28 -55.36
N LYS A 14 -30.15 -37.71 -56.54
CA LYS A 14 -30.84 -37.64 -57.84
C LYS A 14 -31.60 -38.95 -58.11
N ARG A 15 -32.78 -38.87 -58.74
CA ARG A 15 -33.40 -39.83 -59.73
C ARG A 15 -34.79 -39.27 -60.13
N LYS A 16 -34.96 -38.75 -61.35
CA LYS A 16 -35.39 -39.39 -62.63
C LYS A 16 -36.91 -39.64 -62.77
N LEU A 17 -37.51 -38.84 -63.68
CA LEU A 17 -38.50 -39.13 -64.74
C LEU A 17 -39.86 -39.75 -64.38
N LEU A 18 -40.94 -39.05 -64.75
CA LEU A 18 -41.92 -39.43 -65.81
C LEU A 18 -43.07 -38.39 -65.89
N PHE A 19 -43.28 -37.81 -67.07
CA PHE A 19 -44.56 -37.20 -67.51
C PHE A 19 -45.61 -38.32 -67.71
N PRO A 20 -46.96 -38.10 -67.74
CA PRO A 20 -47.63 -37.00 -68.47
C PRO A 20 -48.96 -36.45 -67.87
N LEU A 21 -49.49 -35.43 -68.57
CA LEU A 21 -50.88 -34.95 -68.66
C LEU A 21 -51.89 -35.34 -67.57
N THR A 22 -52.43 -34.33 -66.89
CA THR A 22 -53.89 -34.09 -66.81
C THR A 22 -54.14 -32.65 -66.36
N VAL A 23 -54.59 -31.81 -67.28
CA VAL A 23 -55.32 -30.57 -66.98
C VAL A 23 -56.74 -30.98 -66.63
N VAL A 24 -57.13 -30.86 -65.36
CA VAL A 24 -58.53 -30.81 -64.94
C VAL A 24 -58.65 -29.76 -63.83
N CYS A 25 -59.56 -28.82 -64.07
CA CYS A 25 -59.83 -27.62 -63.29
C CYS A 25 -60.05 -27.87 -61.79
N LEU A 26 -59.41 -27.04 -60.97
CA LEU A 26 -59.97 -26.61 -59.68
C LEU A 26 -59.78 -25.10 -59.55
N PHE A 27 -60.83 -24.36 -59.93
CA PHE A 27 -61.09 -23.03 -59.39
C PHE A 27 -61.37 -23.20 -57.90
N ILE A 28 -60.35 -23.03 -57.06
CA ILE A 28 -60.54 -22.80 -55.63
C ILE A 28 -59.55 -21.70 -55.22
N ASN A 29 -60.10 -20.51 -55.02
CA ASN A 29 -59.64 -19.46 -54.10
C ASN A 29 -58.14 -19.47 -53.79
N ALA A 30 -57.33 -18.79 -54.59
CA ALA A 30 -56.02 -18.32 -54.14
C ALA A 30 -56.26 -17.02 -53.34
N PRO A 31 -56.25 -17.03 -52.00
CA PRO A 31 -56.15 -15.78 -51.27
C PRO A 31 -54.83 -15.14 -51.68
N LEU A 32 -54.85 -13.82 -51.93
CA LEU A 32 -53.65 -13.01 -52.02
C LEU A 32 -52.68 -13.46 -50.93
N THR A 33 -51.56 -14.08 -51.30
CA THR A 33 -50.46 -14.33 -50.38
C THR A 33 -50.02 -12.97 -49.87
N ALA A 34 -50.43 -12.64 -48.64
CA ALA A 34 -49.92 -11.50 -47.93
C ALA A 34 -48.39 -11.60 -47.99
N LYS A 35 -47.73 -10.62 -48.63
CA LYS A 35 -46.29 -10.44 -48.47
C LYS A 35 -46.04 -10.42 -46.97
N ARG A 36 -45.35 -11.44 -46.45
CA ARG A 36 -44.83 -11.39 -45.09
C ARG A 36 -43.84 -10.24 -45.07
N ILE A 37 -44.27 -9.09 -44.56
CA ILE A 37 -43.35 -8.00 -44.24
C ILE A 37 -42.57 -8.51 -43.03
N GLU A 38 -41.39 -9.07 -43.28
CA GLU A 38 -40.42 -9.29 -42.22
C GLU A 38 -40.02 -7.91 -41.70
N ARG A 39 -40.66 -7.51 -40.60
CA ARG A 39 -40.28 -6.30 -39.89
C ARG A 39 -38.96 -6.59 -39.19
N MET A 40 -37.88 -6.05 -39.74
CA MET A 40 -36.59 -6.05 -39.06
C MET A 40 -36.68 -5.00 -37.96
N ILE A 41 -36.81 -5.47 -36.72
CA ILE A 41 -36.76 -4.67 -35.51
C ILE A 41 -35.49 -5.07 -34.78
N SER A 42 -34.55 -4.14 -34.64
CA SER A 42 -33.41 -4.29 -33.74
C SER A 42 -33.43 -3.16 -32.72
N VAL A 43 -33.20 -3.52 -31.46
CA VAL A 43 -33.10 -2.57 -30.35
C VAL A 43 -31.76 -2.80 -29.70
N ASP A 44 -30.94 -1.75 -29.63
CA ASP A 44 -29.69 -1.73 -28.88
C ASP A 44 -29.84 -0.76 -27.71
N VAL A 45 -29.33 -1.15 -26.54
CA VAL A 45 -29.41 -0.34 -25.31
C VAL A 45 -28.05 -0.36 -24.65
N ILE A 46 -27.49 0.84 -24.48
CA ILE A 46 -26.23 1.06 -23.77
C ILE A 46 -26.57 1.77 -22.46
N GLU A 47 -26.20 1.16 -21.34
CA GLU A 47 -26.36 1.74 -20.00
C GLU A 47 -24.99 1.93 -19.36
N GLU A 48 -24.79 3.11 -18.76
CA GLU A 48 -23.59 3.47 -18.04
C GLU A 48 -23.97 4.16 -16.73
N ARG A 49 -23.22 3.89 -15.66
CA ARG A 49 -23.43 4.53 -14.36
C ARG A 49 -22.27 5.47 -14.07
N ILE A 50 -22.58 6.75 -13.85
CA ILE A 50 -21.60 7.81 -13.60
C ILE A 50 -22.08 8.64 -12.42
N ASN A 51 -21.25 8.80 -11.40
CA ASN A 51 -21.56 9.52 -10.16
C ASN A 51 -22.93 9.13 -9.54
N GLY A 52 -23.27 7.84 -9.58
CA GLY A 52 -24.53 7.31 -9.05
C GLY A 52 -25.76 7.44 -9.98
N LYS A 53 -25.69 8.25 -11.05
CA LYS A 53 -26.74 8.38 -12.08
C LYS A 53 -26.61 7.32 -13.17
N ILE A 54 -27.74 6.91 -13.74
CA ILE A 54 -27.80 5.94 -14.84
C ILE A 54 -28.05 6.69 -16.15
N PHE A 55 -27.08 6.66 -17.04
CA PHE A 55 -27.18 7.19 -18.39
C PHE A 55 -27.52 6.05 -19.34
N SER A 56 -28.63 6.13 -20.08
CA SER A 56 -28.95 5.13 -21.09
C SER A 56 -29.22 5.74 -22.46
N SER A 57 -28.70 5.08 -23.49
CA SER A 57 -28.95 5.38 -24.89
C SER A 57 -29.57 4.15 -25.54
N ARG A 58 -30.68 4.35 -26.23
CA ARG A 58 -31.43 3.30 -26.92
C ARG A 58 -31.55 3.64 -28.39
N ILE A 59 -31.08 2.73 -29.24
CA ILE A 59 -31.16 2.82 -30.69
C ILE A 59 -32.16 1.78 -31.18
N GLU A 60 -33.27 2.22 -31.77
CA GLU A 60 -34.28 1.37 -32.36
C GLU A 60 -34.22 1.51 -33.90
N ILE A 61 -34.00 0.39 -34.60
CA ILE A 61 -34.10 0.32 -36.05
C ILE A 61 -35.38 -0.44 -36.39
N ASN A 62 -36.34 0.24 -37.01
CA ASN A 62 -37.62 -0.34 -37.43
C ASN A 62 -37.82 -0.08 -38.93
N ASN A 63 -37.77 -1.13 -39.74
CA ASN A 63 -37.98 -1.06 -41.19
C ASN A 63 -37.11 0.01 -41.91
N GLY A 64 -35.85 0.16 -41.48
CA GLY A 64 -34.91 1.13 -42.04
C GLY A 64 -34.99 2.54 -41.45
N SER A 65 -35.96 2.82 -40.57
CA SER A 65 -35.99 4.05 -39.76
C SER A 65 -35.19 3.84 -38.49
N LEU A 66 -34.22 4.71 -38.23
CA LEU A 66 -33.41 4.74 -37.01
C LEU A 66 -34.00 5.78 -36.05
N LYS A 67 -34.26 5.39 -34.81
CA LYS A 67 -34.72 6.25 -33.73
C LYS A 67 -33.79 6.10 -32.54
N GLU A 68 -33.20 7.20 -32.13
CA GLU A 68 -32.36 7.27 -30.93
C GLU A 68 -33.13 7.96 -29.82
N THR A 69 -33.03 7.41 -28.62
CA THR A 69 -33.60 8.00 -27.41
C THR A 69 -32.55 7.96 -26.30
N TRP A 70 -32.44 9.05 -25.56
CA TRP A 70 -31.51 9.20 -24.44
C TRP A 70 -32.31 9.37 -23.15
N SER A 71 -31.82 8.79 -22.06
CA SER A 71 -32.44 8.96 -20.76
C SER A 71 -31.40 9.05 -19.64
N ILE A 72 -31.74 9.78 -18.59
CA ILE A 72 -30.97 9.91 -17.35
C ILE A 72 -31.89 9.47 -16.21
N ASP A 73 -31.45 8.46 -15.44
CA ASP A 73 -32.22 7.83 -14.36
C ASP A 73 -33.61 7.37 -14.82
N GLY A 74 -33.71 6.89 -16.06
CA GLY A 74 -34.96 6.44 -16.68
C GLY A 74 -35.86 7.55 -17.23
N ASN A 75 -35.49 8.82 -17.09
CA ASN A 75 -36.24 9.95 -17.64
C ASN A 75 -35.70 10.35 -19.02
N PRO A 76 -36.54 10.42 -20.08
CA PRO A 76 -36.09 10.79 -21.40
C PRO A 76 -35.62 12.25 -21.45
N VAL A 77 -34.50 12.49 -22.11
CA VAL A 77 -33.87 13.81 -22.26
C VAL A 77 -33.41 14.03 -23.69
N ASP A 78 -33.19 15.29 -24.06
CA ASP A 78 -32.58 15.63 -25.34
C ASP A 78 -31.09 15.23 -25.36
N HIS A 79 -30.56 14.94 -26.56
CA HIS A 79 -29.18 14.53 -26.74
C HIS A 79 -28.16 15.53 -26.17
N ASP A 80 -28.42 16.83 -26.34
CA ASP A 80 -27.50 17.88 -25.88
C ASP A 80 -27.45 17.95 -24.35
N ASP A 81 -28.60 17.80 -23.69
CA ASP A 81 -28.69 17.71 -22.23
C ASP A 81 -28.05 16.41 -21.73
N TYR A 82 -28.29 15.28 -22.41
CA TYR A 82 -27.64 14.00 -22.11
C TYR A 82 -26.12 14.11 -22.13
N THR A 83 -25.55 14.63 -23.22
CA THR A 83 -24.09 14.74 -23.37
C THR A 83 -23.47 15.74 -22.41
N LYS A 84 -24.15 16.86 -22.15
CA LYS A 84 -23.69 17.88 -21.19
C LYS A 84 -23.68 17.32 -19.77
N THR A 85 -24.80 16.77 -19.30
CA THR A 85 -24.91 16.21 -17.95
C THR A 85 -23.97 15.02 -17.77
N ARG A 86 -23.82 14.15 -18.78
CA ARG A 86 -22.85 13.04 -18.74
C ARG A 86 -21.43 13.55 -18.51
N LYS A 87 -21.00 14.58 -19.25
CA LYS A 87 -19.67 15.19 -19.06
C LYS A 87 -19.49 15.82 -17.69
N GLU A 88 -20.48 16.58 -17.22
CA GLU A 88 -20.44 17.24 -15.91
C GLU A 88 -20.34 16.21 -14.76
N GLU A 89 -21.12 15.14 -14.82
CA GLU A 89 -21.08 14.08 -13.80
C GLU A 89 -19.79 13.26 -13.88
N THR A 90 -19.22 13.06 -15.08
CA THR A 90 -17.91 12.41 -15.25
C THR A 90 -16.81 13.23 -14.59
N ILE A 91 -16.81 14.56 -14.78
CA ILE A 91 -15.83 15.45 -14.14
C ILE A 91 -15.97 15.41 -12.62
N LYS A 92 -17.20 15.46 -12.09
CA LYS A 92 -17.43 15.38 -10.64
C LYS A 92 -16.98 14.05 -10.05
N GLU A 93 -17.26 12.93 -10.72
CA GLU A 93 -16.81 11.60 -10.27
C GLU A 93 -15.28 11.54 -10.24
N PHE A 94 -14.62 12.04 -11.28
CA PHE A 94 -13.18 12.13 -11.33
C PHE A 94 -12.60 12.98 -10.18
N ASP A 95 -13.14 14.17 -9.94
CA ASP A 95 -12.68 15.07 -8.87
C ASP A 95 -12.87 14.44 -7.48
N LEU A 96 -13.99 13.75 -7.26
CA LEU A 96 -14.27 13.02 -6.02
C LEU A 96 -13.32 11.83 -5.83
N GLU A 97 -13.05 11.09 -6.90
CA GLU A 97 -12.10 9.97 -6.87
C GLU A 97 -10.68 10.46 -6.59
N GLU A 98 -10.24 11.55 -7.24
CA GLU A 98 -8.92 12.15 -7.02
C GLU A 98 -8.78 12.63 -5.57
N HIS A 99 -9.79 13.33 -5.04
CA HIS A 99 -9.77 13.80 -3.66
C HIS A 99 -9.75 12.63 -2.65
N SER A 100 -10.55 11.59 -2.89
CA SER A 100 -10.56 10.37 -2.06
C SER A 100 -9.21 9.66 -2.09
N ASN A 101 -8.60 9.54 -3.28
CA ASN A 101 -7.29 8.95 -3.46
C ASN A 101 -6.19 9.77 -2.78
N TYR A 102 -6.24 11.10 -2.89
CA TYR A 102 -5.31 11.98 -2.18
C TYR A 102 -5.43 11.81 -0.67
N LYS A 103 -6.66 11.83 -0.13
CA LYS A 103 -6.90 11.63 1.31
C LYS A 103 -6.37 10.29 1.81
N LYS A 104 -6.62 9.19 1.09
CA LYS A 104 -6.07 7.87 1.42
C LYS A 104 -4.54 7.86 1.42
N ARG A 105 -3.90 8.51 0.44
CA ARG A 105 -2.42 8.61 0.39
C ARG A 105 -1.88 9.40 1.57
N LEU A 106 -2.55 10.49 1.94
CA LEU A 106 -2.17 11.30 3.09
C LEU A 106 -2.28 10.50 4.40
N GLU A 107 -3.41 9.80 4.62
CA GLU A 107 -3.60 8.94 5.79
C GLU A 107 -2.52 7.85 5.90
N ILE A 108 -2.18 7.20 4.78
CA ILE A 108 -1.11 6.20 4.74
C ILE A 108 0.26 6.83 5.06
N TYR A 109 0.51 8.02 4.54
CA TYR A 109 1.75 8.74 4.78
C TYR A 109 1.91 9.13 6.25
N GLU A 110 0.87 9.73 6.84
CA GLU A 110 0.83 10.13 8.26
C GLU A 110 1.03 8.91 9.17
N PHE A 111 0.31 7.82 8.91
CA PHE A 111 0.46 6.58 9.66
C PHE A 111 1.89 6.02 9.61
N LYS A 112 2.52 6.00 8.42
CA LYS A 112 3.91 5.54 8.26
C LYS A 112 4.90 6.44 9.02
N GLN A 113 4.68 7.74 9.01
CA GLN A 113 5.51 8.68 9.76
C GLN A 113 5.39 8.46 11.26
N GLU A 114 4.17 8.33 11.79
CA GLU A 114 3.94 8.02 13.21
C GLU A 114 4.62 6.72 13.64
N GLN A 115 4.53 5.67 12.82
CA GLN A 115 5.20 4.40 13.09
C GLN A 115 6.72 4.55 13.10
N ARG A 116 7.30 5.29 12.15
CA ARG A 116 8.74 5.55 12.11
C ARG A 116 9.19 6.29 13.38
N ILE A 117 8.48 7.34 13.76
CA ILE A 117 8.77 8.12 14.98
C ILE A 117 8.72 7.20 16.22
N ALA A 118 7.68 6.38 16.34
CA ALA A 118 7.54 5.46 17.46
C ALA A 118 8.68 4.43 17.52
N ALA A 119 9.06 3.87 16.37
CA ALA A 119 10.16 2.91 16.26
C ALA A 119 11.50 3.57 16.63
N THR A 120 11.83 4.74 16.06
CA THR A 120 13.07 5.47 16.35
C THR A 120 13.16 5.83 17.84
N LYS A 121 12.08 6.36 18.44
CA LYS A 121 12.06 6.63 19.90
C LYS A 121 12.26 5.38 20.74
N LYS A 122 11.66 4.25 20.34
CA LYS A 122 11.83 2.97 21.05
C LYS A 122 13.27 2.48 20.99
N LEU A 123 13.93 2.59 19.83
CA LEU A 123 15.35 2.23 19.67
C LEU A 123 16.26 3.10 20.54
N ILE A 124 16.06 4.43 20.52
CA ILE A 124 16.81 5.36 21.37
C ILE A 124 16.64 4.99 22.85
N LYS A 125 15.41 4.73 23.31
CA LYS A 125 15.14 4.31 24.69
C LYS A 125 15.85 3.00 25.05
N SER A 126 15.87 2.02 24.14
CA SER A 126 16.60 0.76 24.36
C SER A 126 18.09 1.00 24.55
N LEU A 127 18.71 1.79 23.66
CA LEU A 127 20.13 2.11 23.75
C LEU A 127 20.48 2.86 25.03
N ILE A 128 19.64 3.80 25.46
CA ILE A 128 19.80 4.50 26.74
C ILE A 128 19.83 3.49 27.90
N ILE A 129 18.85 2.58 27.95
CA ILE A 129 18.76 1.56 29.02
C ILE A 129 20.00 0.67 29.03
N ASP A 130 20.45 0.20 27.86
CA ASP A 130 21.63 -0.67 27.75
C ASP A 130 22.91 0.05 28.20
N ILE A 131 23.09 1.30 27.79
CA ILE A 131 24.24 2.12 28.21
C ILE A 131 24.20 2.39 29.72
N GLU A 132 23.06 2.83 30.25
CA GLU A 132 22.89 3.12 31.68
C GLU A 132 23.10 1.89 32.55
N LYS A 133 22.64 0.73 32.10
CA LYS A 133 22.86 -0.55 32.79
C LYS A 133 24.35 -0.82 32.96
N VAL A 134 25.16 -0.68 31.91
CA VAL A 134 26.61 -0.91 32.00
C VAL A 134 27.29 0.19 32.83
N ILE A 135 26.90 1.45 32.68
CA ILE A 135 27.44 2.56 33.50
C ILE A 135 27.16 2.31 35.00
N THR A 136 25.98 1.81 35.34
CA THR A 136 25.61 1.53 36.73
C THR A 136 26.45 0.42 37.35
N GLN A 137 26.85 -0.59 36.56
CA GLN A 137 27.76 -1.66 37.02
C GLN A 137 29.10 -1.12 37.54
N PHE A 138 29.67 -0.08 36.93
CA PHE A 138 30.90 0.54 37.44
C PHE A 138 30.73 1.09 38.86
N LYS A 139 29.56 1.69 39.15
CA LYS A 139 29.22 2.27 40.45
C LYS A 139 28.92 1.18 41.48
N ASP A 140 28.08 0.20 41.12
CA ASP A 140 27.64 -0.88 42.01
C ASP A 140 28.81 -1.73 42.51
N HIS A 141 29.82 -1.93 41.66
CA HIS A 141 31.02 -2.69 42.01
C HIS A 141 32.16 -1.82 42.56
N ASN A 142 31.96 -0.50 42.64
CA ASN A 142 32.95 0.47 43.12
C ASN A 142 34.32 0.31 42.42
N ILE A 143 34.30 0.14 41.10
CA ILE A 143 35.51 -0.09 40.29
C ILE A 143 35.92 1.12 39.44
N THR A 144 35.25 2.26 39.61
CA THR A 144 35.49 3.49 38.83
C THR A 144 36.94 3.97 38.91
N SER A 145 37.62 3.78 40.05
CA SER A 145 39.04 4.14 40.23
C SER A 145 40.00 3.29 39.42
N TYR A 146 39.56 2.15 38.89
CA TYR A 146 40.37 1.20 38.13
C TYR A 146 40.12 1.30 36.61
N ILE A 147 39.31 2.25 36.16
CA ILE A 147 38.96 2.40 34.74
C ILE A 147 40.22 2.70 33.93
N ARG A 148 40.41 1.92 32.87
CA ARG A 148 41.51 2.11 31.92
C ARG A 148 40.97 2.40 30.53
N TYR A 149 41.10 3.65 30.11
CA TYR A 149 40.69 4.10 28.80
C TYR A 149 41.62 3.57 27.70
N SER A 150 41.04 3.24 26.55
CA SER A 150 41.77 2.73 25.38
C SER A 150 41.02 3.02 24.08
N ALA A 151 41.73 3.09 22.96
CA ALA A 151 41.13 3.34 21.66
C ALA A 151 40.10 2.27 21.23
N ASP A 152 40.28 1.02 21.69
CA ASP A 152 39.40 -0.11 21.37
C ASP A 152 38.11 -0.15 22.22
N THR A 153 38.03 0.68 23.26
CA THR A 153 36.88 0.78 24.17
C THR A 153 36.35 2.21 24.22
N ILE A 154 36.65 2.96 25.28
CA ILE A 154 36.43 4.41 25.36
C ILE A 154 37.80 5.07 25.51
N PRO A 155 38.16 6.00 24.62
CA PRO A 155 39.55 6.47 24.50
C PRO A 155 39.96 7.44 25.61
N SER A 156 39.02 8.07 26.31
CA SER A 156 39.34 9.00 27.40
C SER A 156 38.22 9.14 28.42
N GLU A 157 38.58 9.64 29.61
CA GLU A 157 37.64 10.05 30.64
C GLU A 157 36.67 11.14 30.16
N ILE A 158 37.19 12.10 29.37
CA ILE A 158 36.38 13.19 28.80
C ILE A 158 35.26 12.60 27.95
N GLU A 159 35.55 11.59 27.13
CA GLU A 159 34.52 10.96 26.30
C GLU A 159 33.52 10.14 27.12
N PHE A 160 33.98 9.46 28.18
CA PHE A 160 33.10 8.77 29.11
C PHE A 160 32.13 9.73 29.84
N LEU A 161 32.65 10.89 30.28
CA LEU A 161 31.83 11.94 30.90
C LEU A 161 30.88 12.58 29.89
N ALA A 162 31.34 12.88 28.67
CA ALA A 162 30.49 13.41 27.61
C ALA A 162 29.35 12.44 27.26
N LEU A 163 29.62 11.13 27.21
CA LEU A 163 28.58 10.12 27.04
C LEU A 163 27.56 10.18 28.18
N SER A 164 28.03 10.05 29.42
CA SER A 164 27.18 9.88 30.60
C SER A 164 26.39 11.12 31.01
N MET A 165 26.94 12.32 30.78
CA MET A 165 26.34 13.59 31.21
C MET A 165 25.72 14.41 30.08
N GLN A 166 26.15 14.25 28.82
CA GLN A 166 25.67 15.10 27.73
C GLN A 166 24.88 14.29 26.71
N LYS A 167 25.47 13.24 26.12
CA LYS A 167 24.84 12.48 25.04
C LYS A 167 23.58 11.74 25.52
N LEU A 168 23.63 11.13 26.71
CA LEU A 168 22.46 10.46 27.28
C LEU A 168 21.33 11.45 27.62
N ASP A 169 21.65 12.65 28.10
CA ASP A 169 20.63 13.67 28.40
C ASP A 169 19.96 14.18 27.12
N GLN A 170 20.74 14.43 26.07
CA GLN A 170 20.21 14.77 24.75
C GLN A 170 19.31 13.65 24.20
N ALA A 171 19.74 12.40 24.33
CA ALA A 171 18.97 11.24 23.88
C ALA A 171 17.66 11.08 24.68
N ARG A 172 17.70 11.28 26.01
CA ARG A 172 16.52 11.28 26.88
C ARG A 172 15.52 12.35 26.46
N HIS A 173 15.99 13.58 26.29
CA HIS A 173 15.16 14.69 25.85
C HIS A 173 14.47 14.35 24.52
N LEU A 174 15.25 13.92 23.51
CA LEU A 174 14.75 13.56 22.19
C LEU A 174 13.73 12.40 22.23
N ALA A 175 13.95 11.41 23.09
CA ALA A 175 13.03 10.28 23.29
C ALA A 175 11.72 10.66 23.98
N THR A 176 11.69 11.81 24.68
CA THR A 176 10.51 12.36 25.37
C THR A 176 9.83 13.50 24.62
N THR A 177 10.48 14.10 23.62
CA THR A 177 9.89 15.14 22.75
C THR A 177 8.56 14.66 22.16
N ASP A 178 7.62 15.57 21.93
CA ASP A 178 6.34 15.23 21.31
C ASP A 178 6.50 14.70 19.89
N ASN A 179 5.59 13.85 19.42
CA ASN A 179 5.66 13.28 18.06
C ASN A 179 5.63 14.35 16.96
N LYS A 180 4.94 15.47 17.19
CA LYS A 180 4.83 16.58 16.22
C LYS A 180 6.13 17.37 16.05
N GLU A 181 6.96 17.41 17.09
CA GLU A 181 8.23 18.15 17.11
C GLU A 181 9.43 17.23 16.87
N PHE A 182 9.21 15.92 16.81
CA PHE A 182 10.27 14.94 16.65
C PHE A 182 10.76 14.88 15.19
N SER A 183 12.05 15.13 15.01
CA SER A 183 12.72 14.92 13.72
C SER A 183 13.29 13.50 13.64
N CYS A 184 12.84 12.72 12.64
CA CYS A 184 13.41 11.39 12.39
C CYS A 184 14.90 11.45 12.06
N ASP A 185 15.35 12.50 11.36
CA ASP A 185 16.77 12.64 10.99
C ASP A 185 17.66 12.90 12.21
N GLU A 186 17.15 13.65 13.20
CA GLU A 186 17.83 13.84 14.48
C GLU A 186 17.84 12.54 15.29
N GLY A 187 16.74 11.81 15.28
CA GLY A 187 16.64 10.48 15.90
C GLY A 187 17.65 9.49 15.32
N ASP A 188 17.75 9.41 14.00
CA ASP A 188 18.66 8.50 13.30
C ASP A 188 20.13 8.87 13.58
N LYS A 189 20.47 10.16 13.64
CA LYS A 189 21.81 10.63 14.07
C LYS A 189 22.12 10.27 15.52
N MET A 190 21.13 10.37 16.41
CA MET A 190 21.31 9.98 17.82
C MET A 190 21.52 8.48 17.95
N ILE A 191 20.79 7.65 17.18
CA ILE A 191 20.99 6.20 17.15
C ILE A 191 22.41 5.88 16.69
N ALA A 192 22.87 6.42 15.57
CA ALA A 192 24.23 6.19 15.06
C ALA A 192 25.31 6.66 16.05
N THR A 193 25.02 7.69 16.83
CA THR A 193 25.94 8.15 17.88
C THR A 193 26.01 7.16 19.05
N LEU A 194 24.90 6.49 19.39
CA LEU A 194 24.79 5.64 20.58
C LEU A 194 25.05 4.16 20.32
N GLU A 195 24.85 3.66 19.10
CA GLU A 195 24.79 2.23 18.78
C GLU A 195 26.05 1.43 19.17
N ASP A 196 27.23 2.05 19.07
CA ASP A 196 28.50 1.41 19.39
C ASP A 196 28.82 1.38 20.88
N TYR A 197 28.24 2.29 21.67
CA TYR A 197 28.63 2.49 23.06
C TYR A 197 28.32 1.29 23.97
N PRO A 198 27.19 0.56 23.86
CA PRO A 198 26.94 -0.62 24.67
C PRO A 198 28.09 -1.64 24.60
N ALA A 199 28.56 -1.97 23.40
CA ALA A 199 29.65 -2.93 23.22
C ALA A 199 31.00 -2.38 23.72
N LYS A 200 31.30 -1.11 23.45
CA LYS A 200 32.52 -0.44 23.93
C LYS A 200 32.57 -0.36 25.45
N LEU A 201 31.45 0.00 26.09
CA LEU A 201 31.31 0.06 27.54
C LEU A 201 31.43 -1.33 28.18
N GLN A 202 30.82 -2.35 27.58
CA GLN A 202 30.93 -3.72 28.09
C GLN A 202 32.39 -4.21 28.10
N LYS A 203 33.13 -3.93 27.02
CA LYS A 203 34.57 -4.22 26.95
C LYS A 203 35.37 -3.42 27.97
N LEU A 204 35.07 -2.12 28.12
CA LEU A 204 35.70 -1.28 29.14
C LEU A 204 35.46 -1.83 30.55
N PHE A 205 34.24 -2.27 30.84
CA PHE A 205 33.87 -2.85 32.12
C PHE A 205 34.66 -4.13 32.39
N GLN A 206 34.73 -5.05 31.43
CA GLN A 206 35.52 -6.29 31.55
C GLN A 206 37.01 -6.01 31.76
N GLN A 207 37.59 -5.06 31.02
CA GLN A 207 38.98 -4.65 31.20
C GLN A 207 39.22 -4.04 32.58
N THR A 208 38.30 -3.19 33.03
CA THR A 208 38.33 -2.55 34.34
C THR A 208 38.24 -3.57 35.47
N VAL A 209 37.34 -4.54 35.38
CA VAL A 209 37.22 -5.63 36.37
C VAL A 209 38.50 -6.45 36.43
N LYS A 210 39.06 -6.84 35.27
CA LYS A 210 40.32 -7.59 35.22
C LYS A 210 41.48 -6.82 35.87
N TYR A 211 41.61 -5.54 35.55
CA TYR A 211 42.64 -4.70 36.15
C TYR A 211 42.41 -4.49 37.65
N ALA A 212 41.16 -4.33 38.10
CA ALA A 212 40.82 -4.23 39.50
C ALA A 212 41.19 -5.51 40.26
N ILE A 213 40.92 -6.69 39.69
CA ILE A 213 41.34 -7.99 40.25
C ILE A 213 42.86 -8.05 40.43
N ASP A 214 43.62 -7.67 39.40
CA ASP A 214 45.09 -7.72 39.42
C ASP A 214 45.71 -6.76 40.47
N GLN A 215 45.00 -5.68 40.82
CA GLN A 215 45.45 -4.68 41.80
C GLN A 215 44.80 -4.83 43.18
N CYS A 216 43.84 -5.74 43.35
CA CYS A 216 43.05 -5.85 44.58
C CYS A 216 43.83 -6.60 45.67
N THR A 217 44.25 -5.88 46.71
CA THR A 217 44.89 -6.47 47.89
C THR A 217 43.88 -6.94 48.95
N ASP A 218 42.64 -6.44 48.92
CA ASP A 218 41.56 -6.88 49.80
C ASP A 218 40.91 -8.17 49.28
N SER A 219 41.12 -9.27 50.00
CA SER A 219 40.53 -10.59 49.71
C SER A 219 39.00 -10.60 49.59
N ARG A 220 38.28 -9.75 50.34
CA ARG A 220 36.82 -9.69 50.31
C ARG A 220 36.32 -9.00 49.05
N GLN A 221 36.99 -7.92 48.64
CA GLN A 221 36.70 -7.23 47.39
C GLN A 221 37.12 -8.08 46.19
N LEU A 222 38.26 -8.77 46.27
CA LEU A 222 38.72 -9.70 45.25
C LEU A 222 37.70 -10.81 44.99
N LYS A 223 37.15 -11.43 46.05
CA LYS A 223 36.08 -12.43 45.90
C LYS A 223 34.87 -11.87 45.14
N LYS A 224 34.40 -10.69 45.52
CA LYS A 224 33.28 -10.02 44.84
C LYS A 224 33.56 -9.74 43.36
N LEU A 225 34.79 -9.37 43.02
CA LEU A 225 35.18 -9.10 41.64
C LEU A 225 35.31 -10.39 40.81
N LEU A 226 35.82 -11.46 41.43
CA LEU A 226 35.90 -12.79 40.79
C LEU A 226 34.50 -13.35 40.49
N ASP A 227 33.54 -13.16 41.39
CA ASP A 227 32.13 -13.55 41.19
C ASP A 227 31.45 -12.82 40.00
N ILE A 228 32.05 -11.74 39.46
CA ILE A 228 31.56 -11.03 38.27
C ILE A 228 32.11 -11.65 36.98
N VAL A 229 33.30 -12.25 37.05
CA VAL A 229 34.03 -12.80 35.88
C VAL A 229 33.79 -14.31 35.72
N MET A 230 33.58 -15.02 36.83
CA MET A 230 33.30 -16.46 36.90
C MET A 230 31.81 -16.76 36.78
#